data_AF-A0A2M6XVL7-F1
#
_entry.id   AF-A0A2M6XVL7-F1
#
_cell.length_a   1.000
_cell.length_b   1.000
_cell.length_c   1.000
_cell.angle_alpha   90.00
_cell.angle_beta   90.00
_cell.angle_gamma   90.00
#
_symmetry.space_group_name_H-M   'P 1'
#
loop_
_entity.id
_entity.type
_entity.pdbx_description
1 polymer ?
#
loop_
_entity_poly.entity_id
_entity_poly.type
_entity_poly.pdbx_seq_one_letter_code
_entity_poly.pdbx_strand_id
1 'polypeptide(L)' 'QREIRLSLPDGTTVAGVVRGVTDEGALCVETAAGERVFHTGEISLRGC' A
#
# COMPACT_ATOMS: atom_id res chain seq x y z
N GLN A 1 -8.55 -9.38 5.85
CA GLN A 1 -7.45 -8.47 5.43
C GLN A 1 -7.66 -8.18 3.95
N ARG A 2 -7.45 -6.94 3.49
CA ARG A 2 -7.84 -6.54 2.12
C ARG A 2 -6.62 -6.55 1.21
N GLU A 3 -6.66 -7.38 0.18
CA GLU A 3 -5.67 -7.37 -0.89
C GLU A 3 -5.84 -6.10 -1.72
N ILE A 4 -4.71 -5.48 -2.06
CA ILE A 4 -4.67 -4.25 -2.83
C ILE A 4 -3.56 -4.34 -3.87
N ARG A 5 -3.72 -3.53 -4.91
CA ARG A 5 -2.63 -3.19 -5.82
C ARG A 5 -2.26 -1.73 -5.64
N LEU A 6 -1.00 -1.47 -5.31
CA LEU A 6 -0.41 -0.16 -5.18
C LEU A 6 0.23 0.22 -6.51
N SER A 7 -0.23 1.29 -7.15
CA SER A 7 0.48 1.89 -8.28
C SER A 7 1.50 2.90 -7.76
N LEU A 8 2.77 2.64 -7.99
CA LEU A 8 3.88 3.51 -7.64
C LEU A 8 4.07 4.62 -8.70
N PRO A 9 4.69 5.76 -8.34
CA PRO A 9 4.93 6.86 -9.28
C PRO A 9 5.82 6.49 -10.48
N ASP A 10 6.65 5.46 -10.34
CA ASP A 10 7.49 4.90 -11.41
C ASP A 10 6.68 4.07 -12.43
N GLY A 11 5.37 3.97 -12.27
CA GLY A 11 4.47 3.18 -13.12
C GLY A 11 4.42 1.70 -12.76
N THR A 12 5.21 1.25 -11.79
CA THR A 12 5.18 -0.13 -11.33
C THR A 12 3.96 -0.37 -10.43
N THR A 13 3.52 -1.62 -10.35
CA THR A 13 2.42 -2.00 -9.47
C THR A 13 2.85 -3.09 -8.51
N VAL A 14 2.60 -2.88 -7.23
CA VAL A 14 2.94 -3.82 -6.15
C VAL A 14 1.67 -4.39 -5.58
N ALA A 15 1.56 -5.71 -5.56
CA ALA A 15 0.51 -6.40 -4.84
C ALA A 15 0.88 -6.50 -3.35
N GLY A 16 -0.09 -6.31 -2.48
CA GLY A 16 0.11 -6.44 -1.04
C GLY A 16 -1.20 -6.50 -0.28
N VAL A 17 -1.08 -6.71 1.02
CA VAL A 17 -2.21 -6.80 1.94
C VAL A 17 -2.16 -5.61 2.88
N VAL A 18 -3.26 -4.85 2.96
CA VAL A 18 -3.37 -3.77 3.96
C VAL A 18 -3.42 -4.39 5.35
N ARG A 19 -2.44 -4.02 6.17
CA ARG A 19 -2.35 -4.39 7.59
C ARG A 19 -3.10 -3.38 8.47
N GLY A 20 -3.07 -2.10 8.09
CA GLY A 20 -3.75 -1.04 8.82
C GLY A 20 -3.25 0.33 8.41
N VAL A 21 -3.56 1.32 9.24
CA VAL A 21 -3.09 2.70 9.11
C VAL A 21 -2.37 3.06 10.41
N THR A 22 -1.22 3.71 10.33
CA THR A 22 -0.49 4.22 11.51
C THR A 22 -1.22 5.43 12.11
N ASP A 23 -0.88 5.81 13.34
CA ASP A 23 -1.42 7.01 13.99
C ASP A 23 -1.15 8.31 13.20
N GLU A 24 -0.14 8.31 12.32
CA GLU A 24 0.23 9.40 11.43
C GLU A 24 -0.56 9.41 10.10
N GLY A 25 -1.49 8.46 9.92
CA GLY A 25 -2.30 8.35 8.72
C GLY A 25 -1.62 7.64 7.54
N ALA A 26 -0.53 6.91 7.78
CA ALA A 26 0.19 6.17 6.74
C ALA A 26 -0.32 4.72 6.63
N LEU A 27 -0.51 4.25 5.40
CA LEU A 27 -1.00 2.91 5.10
C LEU A 27 0.11 1.87 5.25
N CYS A 28 -0.06 0.92 6.17
CA CYS A 28 0.82 -0.23 6.31
C CYS A 28 0.37 -1.35 5.37
N VAL A 29 1.25 -1.74 4.46
CA VAL A 29 0.99 -2.79 3.47
C VAL A 29 2.08 -3.84 3.56
N GLU A 30 1.67 -5.08 3.77
CA GLU A 30 2.55 -6.23 3.69
C GLU A 30 2.67 -6.66 2.23
N THR A 31 3.89 -6.62 1.69
CA THR A 31 4.22 -7.00 0.32
C THR A 31 5.16 -8.19 0.33
N ALA A 32 5.40 -8.82 -0.83
CA ALA A 32 6.38 -9.90 -0.94
C ALA A 32 7.82 -9.47 -0.56
N ALA A 33 8.12 -8.17 -0.63
CA ALA A 33 9.40 -7.60 -0.22
C ALA A 33 9.46 -7.24 1.29
N GLY A 34 8.37 -7.47 2.03
CA GLY A 34 8.20 -7.08 3.43
C GLY A 34 7.14 -6.00 3.63
N GLU A 35 7.01 -5.55 4.87
CA GLU A 35 6.08 -4.48 5.25
C GLU A 35 6.58 -3.13 4.75
N ARG A 36 5.70 -2.38 4.09
CA ARG A 36 5.97 -1.03 3.60
C ARG A 36 4.88 -0.08 4.08
N VAL A 37 5.32 1.06 4.58
CA VAL A 37 4.45 2.16 5.02
C VAL A 37 4.38 3.18 3.90
N PHE A 38 3.16 3.56 3.51
CA PHE A 38 2.93 4.54 2.47
C PHE A 38 2.11 5.71 2.99
N HIS A 39 2.62 6.92 2.86
CA HIS A 39 1.90 8.12 3.26
C HIS A 39 0.84 8.47 2.21
N THR A 40 -0.38 8.77 2.66
CA THR A 40 -1.51 9.06 1.77
C THR A 40 -1.26 10.36 0.99
N GLY A 41 -0.85 10.22 -0.27
CA GLY A 41 -0.53 11.35 -1.16
C GLY A 41 -0.02 10.90 -2.53
N GLU A 42 0.66 9.75 -2.60
CA GLU A 42 1.38 9.31 -3.80
C GLU A 42 0.91 7.96 -4.38
N ILE A 43 -0.15 7.35 -3.84
CA ILE A 43 -0.62 6.02 -4.24
C ILE A 43 -2.12 6.00 -4.48
N SER A 44 -2.51 5.55 -5.67
CA SER A 44 -3.90 5.25 -5.99
C SER A 44 -4.23 3.83 -5.52
N LEU A 45 -5.07 3.71 -4.49
CA LEU A 45 -5.60 2.42 -4.05
C LEU A 45 -6.74 1.99 -4.98
N ARG A 46 -6.57 0.86 -5.65
CA ARG A 46 -7.67 0.17 -6.33
C ARG A 46 -7.93 -1.15 -5.61
N GLY A 47 -9.13 -1.29 -5.05
CA GLY A 47 -9.60 -2.58 -4.55
C GLY A 47 -9.92 -3.49 -5.73
N CYS A 48 -9.48 -4.74 -5.65
CA CYS A 48 -9.99 -5.83 -6.48
C CYS A 48 -11.23 -6.46 -5.84
#